data_AF-J1KGL2-F1
#
_entry.id   AF-J1KGL2-F1
#
_cell.length_a   1.000
_cell.length_b   1.000
_cell.length_c   1.000
_cell.angle_alpha   90.00
_cell.angle_beta   90.00
_cell.angle_gamma   90.00
#
_symmetry.space_group_name_H-M   'P 1'
#
loop_
_entity.id
_entity.type
_entity.pdbx_description
1 polymer ?
#
loop_
_entity_poly.entity_id
_entity_poly.type
_entity_poly.pdbx_seq_one_letter_code
_entity_poly.pdbx_strand_id
1 'polypeptide(L)'
;MSEILPDSNMISASQCFPRYIYEDTTVSKNKSEKQSHLFANSTEENNTTDLQCRDAITDEGLSHFQTAYPNEIITKDDLFYYVYGILHSEDYRARYADNLSKELPRIPRVKTADDFWKFVTAGRELGHLHVNYEDVEPYPVSFKKGNPKQIDIPNPEKFYYVTEMKFAKVKNSKEKDKSTVIYNSNITMTDIPLEAYEYIVNGKPALEWIMARQCVKTDKKSGIVNNANRYAVETVGNPAYPLELFQRVITVSLETMKIVKKLPKLEIRETE
;
A
#
# COMPACT_ATOMS: atom_id res chain seq x y z
N MET A 1 2.39 -3.44 0.32
CA MET A 1 1.54 -4.59 -0.05
C MET A 1 0.44 -4.05 -0.95
N SER A 2 -0.10 -4.86 -1.86
CA SER A 2 -1.21 -4.44 -2.74
C SER A 2 -2.14 -5.62 -2.95
N GLU A 3 -3.44 -5.38 -2.95
CA GLU A 3 -4.47 -6.35 -3.34
C GLU A 3 -4.85 -6.24 -4.82
N ILE A 4 -4.52 -5.10 -5.46
CA ILE A 4 -4.73 -4.86 -6.88
C ILE A 4 -3.45 -5.09 -7.68
N LEU A 5 -3.60 -5.22 -9.00
CA LEU A 5 -2.48 -5.37 -9.92
C LEU A 5 -1.57 -4.13 -9.86
N PRO A 6 -0.30 -4.29 -9.42
CA PRO A 6 0.61 -3.16 -9.32
C PRO A 6 1.14 -2.77 -10.70
N ASP A 7 1.24 -1.46 -10.95
CA ASP A 7 1.96 -0.95 -12.10
C ASP A 7 3.48 -1.22 -11.97
N SER A 8 4.15 -1.43 -13.11
CA SER A 8 5.61 -1.64 -13.18
C SER A 8 6.43 -0.53 -12.51
N ASN A 9 5.91 0.70 -12.45
CA ASN A 9 6.55 1.85 -11.83
C ASN A 9 5.93 2.24 -10.48
N MET A 10 5.17 1.34 -9.84
CA MET A 10 4.59 1.57 -8.50
C MET A 10 5.70 1.93 -7.49
N ILE A 11 6.80 1.17 -7.50
CA ILE A 11 8.02 1.45 -6.73
C ILE A 11 9.24 1.28 -7.65
N SER A 12 9.51 2.30 -8.49
CA SER A 12 10.73 2.46 -9.32
C SER A 12 11.29 1.15 -9.92
N ALA A 13 10.68 0.64 -11.00
CA ALA A 13 10.95 -0.68 -11.56
C ALA A 13 10.70 -1.81 -10.55
N SER A 14 9.46 -1.86 -10.05
CA SER A 14 9.09 -2.70 -8.91
C SER A 14 9.10 -4.19 -9.25
N GLN A 15 9.64 -4.99 -8.33
CA GLN A 15 9.41 -6.43 -8.29
C GLN A 15 8.31 -6.74 -7.29
N CYS A 16 7.42 -7.69 -7.66
CA CYS A 16 6.30 -8.08 -6.83
C CYS A 16 6.45 -9.56 -6.45
N PHE A 17 6.29 -9.84 -5.16
CA PHE A 17 6.35 -11.19 -4.60
C PHE A 17 4.91 -11.63 -4.28
N PRO A 18 4.23 -12.37 -5.17
CA PRO A 18 2.84 -12.72 -4.98
C PRO A 18 2.68 -13.73 -3.84
N ARG A 19 1.52 -13.75 -3.21
CA ARG A 19 1.17 -14.79 -2.21
C ARG A 19 0.76 -16.10 -2.89
N TYR A 20 0.08 -16.01 -4.03
CA TYR A 20 -0.47 -17.13 -4.78
C TYR A 20 -0.04 -17.08 -6.24
N ILE A 21 0.07 -18.24 -6.87
CA ILE A 21 0.33 -18.41 -8.31
C ILE A 21 -0.84 -19.20 -8.88
N TYR A 22 -1.34 -18.76 -10.03
CA TYR A 22 -2.41 -19.42 -10.76
C TYR A 22 -1.82 -20.07 -12.03
N GLU A 23 -2.07 -21.35 -12.22
CA GLU A 23 -1.59 -22.11 -13.38
C GLU A 23 -2.76 -22.71 -14.16
N ASP A 24 -2.67 -22.64 -15.49
CA ASP A 24 -3.60 -23.31 -16.39
C ASP A 24 -3.42 -24.83 -16.25
N THR A 25 -4.53 -25.55 -16.05
CA THR A 25 -4.51 -27.01 -16.11
C THR A 25 -4.09 -27.44 -17.53
N THR A 26 -3.01 -28.20 -17.65
CA THR A 26 -2.65 -28.82 -18.93
C THR A 26 -3.72 -29.85 -19.30
N VAL A 27 -4.72 -29.44 -20.09
CA VAL A 27 -5.58 -30.40 -20.78
C VAL A 27 -4.68 -31.16 -21.74
N SER A 28 -4.53 -32.47 -21.52
CA SER A 28 -3.82 -33.39 -22.40
C SER A 28 -4.12 -33.05 -23.86
N LYS A 29 -3.04 -32.82 -24.63
CA LYS A 29 -3.07 -32.49 -26.06
C LYS A 29 -3.81 -33.57 -26.86
N ASN A 30 -5.12 -33.46 -26.96
CA ASN A 30 -5.89 -34.02 -28.06
C ASN A 30 -6.53 -32.84 -28.78
N LYS A 31 -5.99 -32.58 -29.98
CA LYS A 31 -6.42 -31.56 -30.93
C LYS A 31 -7.95 -31.59 -31.11
N SER A 32 -8.58 -30.44 -30.90
CA SER A 32 -9.83 -30.08 -31.56
C SER A 32 -9.87 -28.56 -31.68
N GLU A 33 -9.74 -28.09 -32.92
CA GLU A 33 -9.89 -26.69 -33.30
C GLU A 33 -11.33 -26.24 -33.03
N LYS A 34 -11.52 -25.44 -31.98
CA LYS A 34 -12.57 -24.42 -31.85
C LYS A 34 -12.29 -23.65 -30.57
N GLN A 35 -11.85 -22.40 -30.69
CA GLN A 35 -11.81 -21.45 -29.58
C GLN A 35 -13.24 -21.29 -29.04
N SER A 36 -13.57 -21.99 -27.96
CA SER A 36 -14.83 -21.83 -27.25
C SER A 36 -14.72 -20.64 -26.29
N HIS A 37 -15.72 -19.78 -26.35
CA HIS A 37 -15.82 -18.47 -25.70
C HIS A 37 -15.53 -18.47 -24.18
N LEU A 38 -14.83 -17.42 -23.74
CA LEU A 38 -14.37 -17.13 -22.36
C LEU A 38 -15.48 -17.14 -21.28
N PHE A 39 -16.76 -17.12 -21.66
CA PHE A 39 -17.91 -17.06 -20.73
C PHE A 39 -19.11 -17.94 -21.14
N ALA A 40 -18.99 -18.86 -22.10
CA ALA A 40 -20.16 -19.56 -22.65
C ALA A 40 -20.64 -20.81 -21.87
N ASN A 41 -19.95 -21.23 -20.81
CA ASN A 41 -20.27 -22.47 -20.08
C ASN A 41 -20.96 -22.22 -18.72
N SER A 42 -21.84 -21.24 -18.61
CA SER A 42 -22.58 -20.98 -17.36
C SER A 42 -23.87 -21.78 -17.19
N THR A 43 -24.11 -22.85 -17.96
CA THR A 43 -25.41 -23.55 -17.90
C THR A 43 -25.42 -25.06 -17.88
N GLU A 44 -24.29 -25.78 -17.93
CA GLU A 44 -24.33 -27.24 -17.77
C GLU A 44 -23.14 -27.72 -16.93
N GLU A 45 -23.45 -28.51 -15.89
CA GLU A 45 -22.52 -29.20 -15.00
C GLU A 45 -21.49 -30.00 -15.80
N ASN A 46 -20.33 -29.42 -16.10
CA ASN A 46 -19.17 -30.13 -16.64
C ASN A 46 -17.87 -29.41 -16.26
N ASN A 47 -17.13 -30.05 -15.34
CA ASN A 47 -15.72 -29.87 -14.99
C ASN A 47 -15.05 -28.62 -15.59
N THR A 48 -15.15 -27.55 -14.81
CA THR A 48 -14.40 -26.32 -14.94
C THR A 48 -12.94 -26.59 -15.30
N THR A 49 -12.44 -25.93 -16.35
CA THR A 49 -11.01 -25.63 -16.48
C THR A 49 -10.62 -24.73 -15.31
N ASP A 50 -10.48 -25.33 -14.13
CA ASP A 50 -10.11 -24.63 -12.91
C ASP A 50 -8.63 -24.25 -12.99
N LEU A 51 -8.38 -22.94 -12.99
CA LEU A 51 -7.05 -22.41 -12.68
C LEU A 51 -6.65 -22.95 -11.31
N GLN A 52 -5.59 -23.74 -11.26
CA GLN A 52 -5.10 -24.26 -9.98
C GLN A 52 -4.36 -23.12 -9.26
N CYS A 53 -4.93 -22.70 -8.13
CA CYS A 53 -4.28 -21.77 -7.22
C CYS A 53 -3.34 -22.55 -6.30
N ARG A 54 -2.07 -22.16 -6.27
CA ARG A 54 -1.08 -22.70 -5.33
C ARG A 54 -0.33 -21.59 -4.62
N ASP A 55 0.25 -21.90 -3.46
CA ASP A 55 1.11 -20.96 -2.75
C ASP A 55 2.37 -20.62 -3.55
N ALA A 56 2.78 -19.35 -3.51
CA ALA A 56 4.05 -18.91 -4.07
C ALA A 56 5.25 -19.23 -3.15
N ILE A 57 5.01 -19.44 -1.85
CA ILE A 57 6.02 -19.88 -0.89
C ILE A 57 6.22 -21.38 -1.04
N THR A 58 7.45 -21.80 -1.37
CA THR A 58 7.81 -23.21 -1.51
C THR A 58 7.87 -23.90 -0.16
N ASP A 59 7.66 -25.21 -0.15
CA ASP A 59 7.72 -26.01 1.07
C ASP A 59 9.16 -26.08 1.63
N GLU A 60 10.17 -25.98 0.75
CA GLU A 60 11.57 -25.86 1.17
C GLU A 60 11.81 -24.55 1.92
N GLY A 61 11.25 -23.44 1.41
CA GLY A 61 11.29 -22.14 2.06
C GLY A 61 10.63 -22.19 3.44
N LEU A 62 9.46 -22.84 3.56
CA LEU A 62 8.80 -23.02 4.85
C LEU A 62 9.63 -23.87 5.82
N SER A 63 10.17 -25.00 5.36
CA SER A 63 11.00 -25.92 6.15
C SER A 63 12.26 -25.24 6.70
N HIS A 64 12.85 -24.32 5.92
CA HIS A 64 14.01 -23.52 6.36
C HIS A 64 13.74 -22.72 7.66
N PHE A 65 12.51 -22.22 7.83
CA PHE A 65 12.10 -21.51 9.04
C PHE A 65 11.64 -22.45 10.14
N GLN A 66 10.88 -23.51 9.82
CA GLN A 66 10.44 -24.51 10.80
C GLN A 66 11.63 -25.21 11.49
N THR A 67 12.69 -25.51 10.75
CA THR A 67 13.92 -26.12 11.31
C THR A 67 14.60 -25.19 12.34
N ALA A 68 14.48 -23.87 12.17
CA ALA A 68 15.05 -22.92 13.11
C ALA A 68 14.22 -22.77 14.40
N TYR A 69 12.91 -23.03 14.32
CA TYR A 69 11.96 -22.89 15.42
C TYR A 69 11.14 -24.18 15.59
N PRO A 70 11.75 -25.29 16.06
CA PRO A 70 11.12 -26.61 16.06
C PRO A 70 9.91 -26.75 16.98
N ASN A 71 9.75 -25.83 17.94
CA ASN A 71 8.63 -25.83 18.88
C ASN A 71 7.43 -24.98 18.40
N GLU A 72 7.56 -24.32 17.25
CA GLU A 72 6.54 -23.40 16.73
C GLU A 72 5.86 -23.97 15.49
N ILE A 73 4.55 -23.73 15.37
CA ILE A 73 3.79 -24.11 14.18
C ILE A 73 3.75 -22.91 13.23
N ILE A 74 4.69 -22.89 12.28
CA ILE A 74 4.80 -21.80 11.29
C ILE A 74 4.09 -22.21 10.01
N THR A 75 3.21 -21.33 9.52
CA THR A 75 2.51 -21.47 8.23
C THR A 75 3.13 -20.60 7.14
N LYS A 76 2.73 -20.82 5.88
CA LYS A 76 3.14 -19.96 4.75
C LYS A 76 2.63 -18.53 4.87
N ASP A 77 1.45 -18.34 5.46
CA ASP A 77 0.91 -17.00 5.73
C ASP A 77 1.76 -16.27 6.76
N ASP A 78 2.17 -16.95 7.83
CA ASP A 78 3.06 -16.36 8.84
C ASP A 78 4.37 -15.93 8.20
N LEU A 79 4.94 -16.75 7.30
CA LEU A 79 6.16 -16.39 6.61
C LEU A 79 5.96 -15.18 5.68
N PHE A 80 4.84 -15.10 4.96
CA PHE A 80 4.53 -13.95 4.10
C PHE A 80 4.50 -12.64 4.90
N TYR A 81 3.83 -12.64 6.06
CA TYR A 81 3.76 -11.45 6.92
C TYR A 81 5.07 -11.20 7.68
N TYR A 82 5.80 -12.25 8.06
CA TYR A 82 7.15 -12.12 8.63
C TYR A 82 8.07 -11.34 7.68
N VAL A 83 8.10 -11.70 6.40
CA VAL A 83 8.88 -10.98 5.38
C VAL A 83 8.46 -9.52 5.33
N TYR A 84 7.15 -9.24 5.33
CA TYR A 84 6.65 -7.88 5.31
C TYR A 84 7.07 -7.07 6.55
N GLY A 85 7.03 -7.68 7.74
CA GLY A 85 7.50 -7.08 8.99
C GLY A 85 9.00 -6.78 8.98
N ILE A 86 9.84 -7.73 8.54
CA ILE A 86 11.30 -7.54 8.45
C ILE A 86 11.65 -6.40 7.49
N LEU A 87 10.97 -6.29 6.35
CA LEU A 87 11.21 -5.21 5.38
C LEU A 87 10.87 -3.81 5.95
N HIS A 88 10.08 -3.73 7.02
CA HIS A 88 9.78 -2.50 7.74
C HIS A 88 10.70 -2.24 8.93
N SER A 89 11.57 -3.18 9.30
CA SER A 89 12.58 -2.97 10.34
C SER A 89 13.61 -1.92 9.90
N GLU A 90 13.74 -0.85 10.68
CA GLU A 90 14.75 0.19 10.45
C GLU A 90 16.17 -0.38 10.54
N ASP A 91 16.41 -1.28 11.50
CA ASP A 91 17.67 -2.00 11.65
C ASP A 91 18.03 -2.81 10.40
N TYR A 92 17.06 -3.56 9.83
CA TYR A 92 17.29 -4.33 8.61
C TYR A 92 17.64 -3.42 7.44
N ARG A 93 16.87 -2.36 7.23
CA ARG A 93 17.06 -1.39 6.14
C ARG A 93 18.39 -0.66 6.26
N ALA A 94 18.81 -0.30 7.47
CA ALA A 94 20.09 0.35 7.72
C ALA A 94 21.26 -0.61 7.55
N ARG A 95 21.19 -1.82 8.13
CA ARG A 95 22.26 -2.82 8.11
C ARG A 95 22.57 -3.32 6.70
N TYR A 96 21.55 -3.44 5.85
CA TYR A 96 21.68 -3.97 4.49
C TYR A 96 21.45 -2.93 3.39
N ALA A 97 21.57 -1.64 3.68
CA ALA A 97 21.29 -0.56 2.73
C ALA A 97 22.05 -0.71 1.39
N ASP A 98 23.34 -1.04 1.45
CA ASP A 98 24.18 -1.23 0.26
C ASP A 98 23.72 -2.43 -0.59
N ASN A 99 23.35 -3.55 0.05
CA ASN A 99 22.82 -4.73 -0.65
C ASN A 99 21.45 -4.44 -1.26
N LEU A 100 20.53 -3.84 -0.49
CA LEU A 100 19.17 -3.51 -0.95
C LEU A 100 19.18 -2.54 -2.13
N SER A 101 20.24 -1.76 -2.30
CA SER A 101 20.41 -0.86 -3.46
C SER A 101 20.84 -1.57 -4.75
N LYS A 102 21.32 -2.83 -4.67
CA LYS A 102 21.97 -3.56 -5.77
C LYS A 102 21.34 -4.91 -6.09
N GLU A 103 20.78 -5.60 -5.09
CA GLU A 103 20.25 -6.95 -5.21
C GLU A 103 18.91 -7.12 -4.47
N LEU A 104 18.27 -8.28 -4.68
CA LEU A 104 17.00 -8.60 -4.02
C LEU A 104 17.18 -8.79 -2.51
N PRO A 105 16.19 -8.39 -1.69
CA PRO A 105 16.24 -8.60 -0.25
C PRO A 105 16.38 -10.09 0.10
N ARG A 106 17.31 -10.40 0.99
CA ARG A 106 17.47 -11.74 1.58
C ARG A 106 17.00 -11.71 3.02
N ILE A 107 15.99 -12.52 3.33
CA ILE A 107 15.29 -12.42 4.60
C ILE A 107 15.98 -13.31 5.65
N PRO A 108 16.54 -12.74 6.74
CA PRO A 108 17.21 -13.50 7.77
C PRO A 108 16.20 -14.22 8.69
N ARG A 109 16.70 -15.21 9.42
CA ARG A 109 16.01 -15.79 10.59
C ARG A 109 16.45 -15.02 11.83
N VAL A 110 15.51 -14.48 12.58
CA VAL A 110 15.80 -13.85 13.87
C VAL A 110 16.23 -14.87 14.91
N LYS A 111 16.86 -14.40 15.98
CA LYS A 111 17.47 -15.26 16.98
C LYS A 111 16.46 -16.03 17.82
N THR A 112 15.35 -15.40 18.19
CA THR A 112 14.32 -15.97 19.07
C THR A 112 12.99 -16.18 18.34
N ALA A 113 12.23 -17.19 18.76
CA ALA A 113 10.87 -17.43 18.25
C ALA A 113 9.90 -16.30 18.64
N ASP A 114 10.10 -15.70 19.82
CA ASP A 114 9.31 -14.54 20.28
C ASP A 114 9.49 -13.33 19.34
N ASP A 115 10.73 -13.01 18.94
CA ASP A 115 10.98 -11.96 17.96
C ASP A 115 10.37 -12.31 16.60
N PHE A 116 10.43 -13.59 16.18
CA PHE A 116 9.79 -14.03 14.94
C PHE A 116 8.29 -13.70 14.96
N TRP A 117 7.58 -14.07 16.01
CA TRP A 117 6.15 -13.79 16.14
C TRP A 117 5.84 -12.30 16.25
N LYS A 118 6.69 -11.50 16.90
CA LYS A 118 6.56 -10.03 16.90
C LYS A 118 6.64 -9.45 15.48
N PHE A 119 7.56 -9.93 14.65
CA PHE A 119 7.64 -9.53 13.24
C PHE A 119 6.44 -10.00 12.42
N VAL A 120 5.92 -11.21 12.67
CA VAL A 120 4.69 -11.69 12.02
C VAL A 120 3.51 -10.79 12.39
N THR A 121 3.28 -10.52 13.68
CA THR A 121 2.17 -9.69 14.15
C THR A 121 2.25 -8.28 13.57
N ALA A 122 3.42 -7.63 13.63
CA ALA A 122 3.61 -6.33 13.02
C ALA A 122 3.39 -6.37 11.50
N GLY A 123 3.88 -7.41 10.82
CA GLY A 123 3.66 -7.62 9.39
C GLY A 123 2.19 -7.78 9.02
N ARG A 124 1.39 -8.49 9.85
CA ARG A 124 -0.06 -8.64 9.68
C ARG A 124 -0.78 -7.31 9.88
N GLU A 125 -0.46 -6.58 10.94
CA GLU A 125 -1.03 -5.26 11.22
C GLU A 125 -0.73 -4.27 10.08
N LEU A 126 0.54 -4.19 9.64
CA LEU A 126 0.96 -3.34 8.53
C LEU A 126 0.30 -3.78 7.21
N GLY A 127 0.23 -5.08 6.94
CA GLY A 127 -0.39 -5.62 5.74
C GLY A 127 -1.86 -5.25 5.65
N HIS A 128 -2.61 -5.47 6.74
CA HIS A 128 -4.01 -5.09 6.84
C HIS A 128 -4.21 -3.57 6.67
N LEU A 129 -3.42 -2.76 7.37
CA LEU A 129 -3.50 -1.31 7.30
C LEU A 129 -3.23 -0.76 5.89
N HIS A 130 -2.21 -1.28 5.21
CA HIS A 130 -1.80 -0.77 3.90
C HIS A 130 -2.68 -1.29 2.75
N VAL A 131 -3.26 -2.47 2.86
CA VAL A 131 -4.23 -2.97 1.86
C VAL A 131 -5.54 -2.20 1.97
N ASN A 132 -6.03 -1.98 3.21
CA ASN A 132 -7.30 -1.30 3.46
C ASN A 132 -7.12 0.21 3.74
N TYR A 133 -6.09 0.84 3.17
CA TYR A 133 -5.73 2.24 3.46
C TYR A 133 -6.86 3.23 3.11
N GLU A 134 -7.78 2.84 2.23
CA GLU A 134 -8.94 3.62 1.82
C GLU A 134 -10.12 3.49 2.78
N ASP A 135 -10.14 2.51 3.68
CA ASP A 135 -11.25 2.24 4.61
C ASP A 135 -10.92 2.62 6.06
N VAL A 136 -9.69 3.06 6.32
CA VAL A 136 -9.27 3.55 7.64
C VAL A 136 -10.07 4.79 8.04
N GLU A 137 -10.31 4.98 9.34
CA GLU A 137 -10.98 6.18 9.83
C GLU A 137 -10.16 7.44 9.48
N PRO A 138 -10.77 8.47 8.85
CA PRO A 138 -10.10 9.71 8.50
C PRO A 138 -9.51 10.42 9.74
N TYR A 139 -8.26 10.88 9.64
CA TYR A 139 -7.65 11.66 10.71
C TYR A 139 -8.44 12.98 10.93
N PRO A 140 -8.76 13.34 12.18
CA PRO A 140 -9.55 14.53 12.48
C PRO A 140 -8.71 15.81 12.38
N VAL A 141 -8.46 16.27 11.15
CA VAL A 141 -7.75 17.54 10.87
C VAL A 141 -8.59 18.75 11.28
N SER A 142 -7.90 19.84 11.64
CA SER A 142 -8.51 21.15 11.79
C SER A 142 -8.76 21.79 10.43
N PHE A 143 -9.85 22.56 10.30
CA PHE A 143 -10.15 23.33 9.10
C PHE A 143 -10.06 24.82 9.40
N LYS A 144 -9.08 25.50 8.77
CA LYS A 144 -9.01 26.96 8.78
C LYS A 144 -10.09 27.59 7.89
N LYS A 145 -10.48 26.88 6.82
CA LYS A 145 -11.51 27.29 5.87
C LYS A 145 -12.24 26.07 5.32
N GLY A 146 -13.55 26.19 5.13
CA GLY A 146 -14.34 25.21 4.39
C GLY A 146 -14.58 23.90 5.16
N ASN A 147 -14.84 23.97 6.46
CA ASN A 147 -15.14 22.79 7.28
C ASN A 147 -16.44 22.12 6.80
N PRO A 148 -16.38 20.88 6.26
CA PRO A 148 -17.57 20.19 5.77
C PRO A 148 -18.66 19.97 6.82
N LYS A 149 -18.30 19.87 8.10
CA LYS A 149 -19.26 19.60 9.19
C LYS A 149 -20.05 20.83 9.63
N GLN A 150 -19.67 22.02 9.17
CA GLN A 150 -20.22 23.31 9.64
C GLN A 150 -20.91 24.11 8.54
N ILE A 151 -20.84 23.66 7.29
CA ILE A 151 -21.29 24.42 6.12
C ILE A 151 -22.26 23.55 5.34
N ASP A 152 -23.36 24.14 4.89
CA ASP A 152 -24.25 23.49 3.91
C ASP A 152 -23.59 23.51 2.52
N ILE A 153 -23.47 22.34 1.89
CA ILE A 153 -22.72 22.17 0.63
C ILE A 153 -23.73 21.89 -0.49
N PRO A 154 -24.27 22.93 -1.15
CA PRO A 154 -25.31 22.74 -2.18
C PRO A 154 -24.78 22.05 -3.44
N ASN A 155 -23.48 22.14 -3.71
CA ASN A 155 -22.83 21.42 -4.82
C ASN A 155 -21.53 20.76 -4.33
N PRO A 156 -21.60 19.50 -3.87
CA PRO A 156 -20.45 18.75 -3.38
C PRO A 156 -19.33 18.59 -4.41
N GLU A 157 -19.66 18.28 -5.67
CA GLU A 157 -18.67 18.11 -6.73
C GLU A 157 -17.82 19.36 -6.92
N LYS A 158 -18.44 20.54 -6.98
CA LYS A 158 -17.73 21.82 -7.11
C LYS A 158 -16.99 22.20 -5.83
N PHE A 159 -17.55 21.87 -4.67
CA PHE A 159 -16.94 22.21 -3.38
C PHE A 159 -15.65 21.42 -3.13
N TYR A 160 -15.67 20.11 -3.42
CA TYR A 160 -14.53 19.21 -3.24
C TYR A 160 -13.63 19.08 -4.47
N TYR A 161 -13.95 19.75 -5.58
CA TYR A 161 -13.12 19.70 -6.77
C TYR A 161 -11.67 20.14 -6.47
N VAL A 162 -10.71 19.24 -6.70
CA VAL A 162 -9.29 19.51 -6.51
C VAL A 162 -8.57 19.63 -7.86
N THR A 163 -7.90 20.76 -8.07
CA THR A 163 -6.98 20.91 -9.21
C THR A 163 -5.57 20.46 -8.82
N GLU A 164 -5.07 20.97 -7.69
CA GLU A 164 -3.75 20.63 -7.15
C GLU A 164 -3.71 21.02 -5.68
N MET A 165 -3.30 20.10 -4.80
CA MET A 165 -3.08 20.38 -3.39
C MET A 165 -1.70 21.01 -3.16
N LYS A 166 -1.62 21.99 -2.25
CA LYS A 166 -0.37 22.72 -1.98
C LYS A 166 -0.15 22.93 -0.49
N PHE A 167 1.10 22.83 -0.06
CA PHE A 167 1.48 23.32 1.25
C PHE A 167 1.38 24.85 1.32
N ALA A 168 1.04 25.37 2.49
CA ALA A 168 1.14 26.80 2.74
C ALA A 168 2.61 27.26 2.68
N LYS A 169 2.82 28.56 2.44
CA LYS A 169 4.16 29.17 2.50
C LYS A 169 4.40 29.70 3.90
N VAL A 170 5.58 29.44 4.46
CA VAL A 170 6.02 30.10 5.68
C VAL A 170 6.31 31.58 5.35
N LYS A 171 5.83 32.50 6.20
CA LYS A 171 6.10 33.94 6.01
C LYS A 171 7.62 34.16 6.03
N ASN A 172 8.12 34.86 5.02
CA ASN A 172 9.54 35.23 4.88
C ASN A 172 10.53 34.05 4.74
N SER A 173 10.06 32.86 4.36
CA SER A 173 10.94 31.72 4.06
C SER A 173 10.61 31.10 2.70
N LYS A 174 11.60 30.45 2.09
CA LYS A 174 11.41 29.59 0.90
C LYS A 174 10.82 28.22 1.29
N GLU A 175 10.77 27.92 2.58
CA GLU A 175 10.24 26.66 3.11
C GLU A 175 8.71 26.62 3.08
N LYS A 176 8.20 25.40 2.96
CA LYS A 176 6.78 25.10 2.93
C LYS A 176 6.34 24.68 4.33
N ASP A 177 5.20 25.21 4.76
CA ASP A 177 4.56 24.79 6.01
C ASP A 177 3.81 23.48 5.77
N LYS A 178 4.37 22.38 6.28
CA LYS A 178 3.78 21.04 6.17
C LYS A 178 2.62 20.80 7.14
N SER A 179 2.43 21.68 8.14
CA SER A 179 1.27 21.58 9.04
C SER A 179 -0.03 22.06 8.39
N THR A 180 0.08 22.82 7.28
CA THR A 180 -1.06 23.41 6.57
C THR A 180 -1.10 22.97 5.12
N VAL A 181 -2.22 22.35 4.72
CA VAL A 181 -2.49 21.95 3.33
C VAL A 181 -3.68 22.72 2.77
N ILE A 182 -3.42 23.45 1.69
CA ILE A 182 -4.43 24.09 0.86
C ILE A 182 -4.93 23.03 -0.13
N TYR A 183 -6.14 22.53 0.10
CA TYR A 183 -6.76 21.51 -0.74
C TYR A 183 -7.30 22.14 -2.04
N ASN A 184 -8.09 23.21 -1.92
CA ASN A 184 -8.57 24.02 -3.04
C ASN A 184 -8.93 25.44 -2.58
N SER A 185 -9.68 26.22 -3.37
CA SER A 185 -10.12 27.57 -3.00
C SER A 185 -11.06 27.60 -1.80
N ASN A 186 -11.74 26.49 -1.52
CA ASN A 186 -12.81 26.39 -0.53
C ASN A 186 -12.30 25.82 0.79
N ILE A 187 -11.37 24.86 0.72
CA ILE A 187 -10.94 24.03 1.85
C ILE A 187 -9.45 24.26 2.16
N THR A 188 -9.12 24.48 3.43
CA THR A 188 -7.75 24.53 3.93
C THR A 188 -7.66 23.81 5.27
N MET A 189 -6.85 22.75 5.30
CA MET A 189 -6.58 21.93 6.48
C MET A 189 -5.35 22.47 7.22
N THR A 190 -5.39 22.44 8.55
CA THR A 190 -4.30 22.86 9.45
C THR A 190 -4.07 21.81 10.53
N ASP A 191 -3.00 21.99 11.31
CA ASP A 191 -2.63 21.14 12.43
C ASP A 191 -2.38 19.68 12.03
N ILE A 192 -1.84 19.48 10.81
CA ILE A 192 -1.42 18.15 10.35
C ILE A 192 -0.13 17.78 11.10
N PRO A 193 -0.09 16.63 11.80
CA PRO A 193 1.10 16.18 12.53
C PRO A 193 2.29 16.00 11.59
N LEU A 194 3.45 16.53 11.97
CA LEU A 194 4.66 16.45 11.14
C LEU A 194 5.19 15.01 11.05
N GLU A 195 4.94 14.23 12.09
CA GLU A 195 5.26 12.81 12.19
C GLU A 195 4.59 11.98 11.08
N ALA A 196 3.43 12.44 10.56
CA ALA A 196 2.76 11.76 9.45
C ALA A 196 3.60 11.77 8.16
N TYR A 197 4.53 12.72 8.01
CA TYR A 197 5.43 12.78 6.86
C TYR A 197 6.67 11.89 6.99
N GLU A 198 6.90 11.25 8.14
CA GLU A 198 8.01 10.31 8.35
C GLU A 198 7.82 9.01 7.56
N TYR A 199 6.56 8.63 7.27
CA TYR A 199 6.28 7.44 6.48
C TYR A 199 6.57 7.70 4.98
N ILE A 200 7.75 7.23 4.55
CA ILE A 200 8.27 7.43 3.19
C ILE A 200 8.13 6.15 2.37
N VAL A 201 7.51 6.28 1.19
CA VAL A 201 7.39 5.21 0.19
C VAL A 201 8.03 5.70 -1.11
N ASN A 202 8.96 4.92 -1.66
CA ASN A 202 9.66 5.26 -2.92
C ASN A 202 10.30 6.67 -2.92
N GLY A 203 10.92 7.05 -1.80
CA GLY A 203 11.65 8.33 -1.65
C GLY A 203 10.78 9.57 -1.41
N LYS A 204 9.46 9.42 -1.28
CA LYS A 204 8.52 10.52 -0.98
C LYS A 204 7.54 10.15 0.14
N PRO A 205 7.17 11.09 1.04
CA PRO A 205 6.14 10.84 2.05
C PRO A 205 4.81 10.38 1.44
N ALA A 206 4.11 9.46 2.09
CA ALA A 206 2.82 8.93 1.59
C ALA A 206 1.80 10.05 1.32
N LEU A 207 1.71 11.06 2.18
CA LEU A 207 0.83 12.21 1.99
C LEU A 207 1.17 13.01 0.72
N GLU A 208 2.47 13.16 0.42
CA GLU A 208 2.90 13.87 -0.79
C GLU A 208 2.61 13.06 -2.07
N TRP A 209 2.49 11.73 -1.99
CA TRP A 209 1.98 10.92 -3.09
C TRP A 209 0.51 11.22 -3.38
N ILE A 210 -0.32 11.31 -2.35
CA ILE A 210 -1.74 11.69 -2.50
C ILE A 210 -1.85 13.07 -3.15
N MET A 211 -1.12 14.06 -2.65
CA MET A 211 -1.12 15.41 -3.24
C MET A 211 -0.68 15.42 -4.71
N ALA A 212 0.27 14.54 -5.09
CA ALA A 212 0.78 14.47 -6.45
C ALA A 212 -0.11 13.67 -7.42
N ARG A 213 -0.93 12.75 -6.92
CA ARG A 213 -1.81 11.87 -7.71
C ARG A 213 -3.24 12.38 -7.77
N GLN A 214 -3.77 12.89 -6.66
CA GLN A 214 -5.11 13.50 -6.57
C GLN A 214 -5.10 14.93 -7.09
N CYS A 215 -4.96 15.06 -8.41
CA CYS A 215 -4.87 16.34 -9.11
C CYS A 215 -5.42 16.22 -10.54
N VAL A 216 -5.52 17.36 -11.23
CA VAL A 216 -5.82 17.41 -12.66
C VAL A 216 -4.53 17.67 -13.43
N LYS A 217 -4.17 16.73 -14.32
CA LYS A 217 -2.97 16.82 -15.15
C LYS A 217 -3.32 16.51 -16.60
N THR A 218 -2.84 17.35 -17.51
CA THR A 218 -2.95 17.12 -18.94
C THR A 218 -1.59 16.75 -19.49
N ASP A 219 -1.51 15.59 -20.15
CA ASP A 219 -0.30 15.23 -20.88
C ASP A 219 -0.15 16.13 -22.11
N LYS A 220 1.01 16.78 -22.25
CA LYS A 220 1.22 17.78 -23.30
C LYS A 220 1.29 17.20 -24.70
N LYS A 221 1.69 15.92 -24.84
CA LYS A 221 1.89 15.28 -26.15
C LYS A 221 0.59 14.70 -26.70
N SER A 222 -0.13 13.95 -25.87
CA SER A 222 -1.39 13.30 -26.24
C SER A 222 -2.62 14.21 -26.05
N GLY A 223 -2.52 15.24 -25.21
CA GLY A 223 -3.66 16.07 -24.82
C GLY A 223 -4.63 15.38 -23.84
N ILE A 224 -4.33 14.16 -23.39
CA ILE A 224 -5.20 13.40 -22.49
C ILE A 224 -5.19 14.05 -21.11
N VAL A 225 -6.38 14.34 -20.60
CA VAL A 225 -6.59 14.91 -19.26
C VAL A 225 -6.84 13.78 -18.27
N ASN A 226 -5.92 13.60 -17.33
CA ASN A 226 -6.12 12.80 -16.14
C ASN A 226 -6.74 13.69 -15.05
N ASN A 227 -8.01 13.42 -14.71
CA ASN A 227 -8.75 14.16 -13.70
C ASN A 227 -9.18 13.21 -12.58
N ALA A 228 -8.48 13.26 -11.44
CA ALA A 228 -8.75 12.40 -10.30
C ALA A 228 -10.17 12.56 -9.70
N ASN A 229 -10.78 13.74 -9.85
CA ASN A 229 -12.15 13.98 -9.37
C ASN A 229 -13.19 13.11 -10.10
N ARG A 230 -12.91 12.70 -11.35
CA ARG A 230 -13.81 11.80 -12.09
C ARG A 230 -13.92 10.43 -11.44
N TYR A 231 -12.81 9.89 -10.93
CA TYR A 231 -12.83 8.63 -10.19
C TYR A 231 -13.67 8.74 -8.91
N ALA A 232 -13.49 9.84 -8.15
CA ALA A 232 -14.24 10.12 -6.95
C ALA A 232 -15.78 10.18 -7.20
N VAL A 233 -16.20 10.80 -8.29
CA VAL A 233 -17.63 10.98 -8.62
C VAL A 233 -18.20 9.75 -9.35
N GLU A 234 -17.55 9.30 -10.42
CA GLU A 234 -18.10 8.29 -11.34
C GLU A 234 -17.90 6.86 -10.83
N THR A 235 -16.83 6.59 -10.09
CA THR A 235 -16.50 5.23 -9.61
C THR A 235 -16.80 5.05 -8.13
N VAL A 236 -16.35 5.97 -7.28
CA VAL A 236 -16.56 5.89 -5.83
C VAL A 236 -17.93 6.42 -5.43
N GLY A 237 -18.52 7.35 -6.18
CA GLY A 237 -19.78 8.01 -5.83
C GLY A 237 -19.67 8.98 -4.65
N ASN A 238 -18.45 9.37 -4.26
CA ASN A 238 -18.18 10.31 -3.17
C ASN A 238 -17.26 11.45 -3.65
N PRO A 239 -17.79 12.66 -3.91
CA PRO A 239 -16.97 13.82 -4.29
C PRO A 239 -15.92 14.22 -3.25
N ALA A 240 -16.12 13.91 -1.96
CA ALA A 240 -15.17 14.20 -0.89
C ALA A 240 -14.02 13.18 -0.82
N TYR A 241 -14.07 12.10 -1.60
CA TYR A 241 -13.08 11.01 -1.57
C TYR A 241 -11.62 11.50 -1.59
N PRO A 242 -11.16 12.45 -2.44
CA PRO A 242 -9.76 12.85 -2.43
C PRO A 242 -9.34 13.56 -1.13
N LEU A 243 -10.26 14.27 -0.48
CA LEU A 243 -10.04 14.91 0.83
C LEU A 243 -9.98 13.85 1.93
N GLU A 244 -10.97 12.96 1.97
CA GLU A 244 -11.02 11.86 2.94
C GLU A 244 -9.79 10.97 2.80
N LEU A 245 -9.41 10.59 1.58
CA LEU A 245 -8.23 9.79 1.30
C LEU A 245 -6.96 10.42 1.88
N PHE A 246 -6.81 11.74 1.75
CA PHE A 246 -5.69 12.45 2.36
C PHE A 246 -5.72 12.34 3.90
N GLN A 247 -6.89 12.48 4.52
CA GLN A 247 -7.08 12.30 5.97
C GLN A 247 -6.83 10.86 6.42
N ARG A 248 -7.28 9.86 5.67
CA ARG A 248 -7.03 8.44 5.95
C ARG A 248 -5.55 8.12 5.88
N VAL A 249 -4.85 8.66 4.88
CA VAL A 249 -3.39 8.47 4.72
C VAL A 249 -2.60 9.16 5.84
N ILE A 250 -3.11 10.23 6.47
CA ILE A 250 -2.52 10.73 7.73
C ILE A 250 -2.60 9.65 8.81
N THR A 251 -3.78 9.06 9.05
CA THR A 251 -3.97 7.98 10.03
C THR A 251 -3.06 6.79 9.74
N VAL A 252 -3.05 6.31 8.50
CA VAL A 252 -2.19 5.21 8.04
C VAL A 252 -0.74 5.51 8.33
N SER A 253 -0.26 6.71 7.99
CA SER A 253 1.15 7.06 8.19
C SER A 253 1.54 7.06 9.68
N LEU A 254 0.68 7.61 10.55
CA LEU A 254 0.91 7.64 11.99
C LEU A 254 0.89 6.23 12.62
N GLU A 255 -0.10 5.42 12.28
CA GLU A 255 -0.22 4.05 12.79
C GLU A 255 0.92 3.16 12.25
N THR A 256 1.31 3.30 10.99
CA THR A 256 2.47 2.61 10.43
C THR A 256 3.74 2.95 11.22
N MET A 257 4.02 4.24 11.46
CA MET A 257 5.21 4.62 12.22
C MET A 257 5.15 4.14 13.68
N LYS A 258 3.96 4.07 14.27
CA LYS A 258 3.76 3.50 15.62
C LYS A 258 4.04 1.99 15.67
N ILE A 259 3.69 1.24 14.63
CA ILE A 259 4.04 -0.19 14.52
C ILE A 259 5.55 -0.35 14.29
N VAL A 260 6.12 0.41 13.35
CA VAL A 260 7.57 0.36 13.02
C VAL A 260 8.43 0.66 14.24
N LYS A 261 8.11 1.73 15.00
CA LYS A 261 8.84 2.12 16.21
C LYS A 261 8.74 1.09 17.35
N LYS A 262 7.76 0.17 17.30
CA LYS A 262 7.58 -0.92 18.28
C LYS A 262 8.27 -2.22 17.87
N LEU A 263 8.80 -2.32 16.65
CA LEU A 263 9.49 -3.53 16.20
C LEU A 263 10.70 -3.82 17.12
N PRO A 264 10.96 -5.11 17.43
CA PRO A 264 12.13 -5.46 18.22
C PRO A 264 13.42 -5.17 17.43
N LYS A 265 14.52 -5.00 18.17
CA LYS A 265 15.85 -4.87 17.59
C LYS A 265 16.18 -6.11 16.76
N LEU A 266 16.80 -5.94 15.59
CA LEU A 266 17.11 -7.07 14.72
C LEU A 266 18.33 -7.86 15.23
N GLU A 267 18.06 -8.93 15.99
CA GLU A 267 19.02 -9.97 16.34
C GLU A 267 18.88 -11.15 15.38
N ILE A 268 19.93 -11.40 14.60
CA ILE A 268 19.95 -12.46 13.58
C ILE A 268 20.52 -13.72 14.21
N ARG A 269 19.93 -14.88 13.90
CA ARG A 269 20.50 -16.16 14.28
C ARG A 269 21.77 -16.42 13.47
N GLU A 270 22.87 -16.67 14.15
CA GLU A 270 24.11 -17.07 13.49
C GLU A 270 23.89 -18.37 12.72
N THR A 271 24.30 -18.38 11.46
CA THR A 271 24.44 -19.63 10.68
C THR A 271 25.73 -20.29 11.11
N GLU A 272 25.63 -21.46 11.74
CA GLU A 272 26.75 -22.42 11.84
C GLU A 272 27.28 -22.79 10.46
#